data_AF-A0A932SZN3-F1
#
_entry.id   AF-A0A932SZN3-F1
#
_cell.length_a   1.000
_cell.length_b   1.000
_cell.length_c   1.000
_cell.angle_alpha   90.00
_cell.angle_beta   90.00
_cell.angle_gamma   90.00
#
_symmetry.space_group_name_H-M   'P 1'
#
loop_
_entity.id
_entity.type
_entity.pdbx_description
1 polymer ?
#
loop_
_entity_poly.entity_id
_entity_poly.type
_entity_poly.pdbx_seq_one_letter_code
_entity_poly.pdbx_strand_id
1 'polypeptide(L)'
;MTRWSEYPKHGTRLAVLCLAACVGIACLPATAMAQGAKSKKGADSGEKKKGTIAEVEKKGKTATLTIEESDGEKFEVQVNAKTNFVVHAKGDISLFKHGGMHVSSEDVVRNPGNNYLHGKKFKIHLGGKGPGERMEQDPNSAEVCHIAGAVIDADDESFTFEAEGTPYRVAFDPGGVDVSIESIEVEHAVKGAQVEVEGATRAGKFIPTAITVTLEKQMTASEAFPGGDKKSAKKKAVGKSTKTTAKNDKGDKSDKGDDADKGKGGSTDPFGVLDGGSPKKDTKKPKPAPKKDKKPVDGDMN
;
A
#
# COMPACT_ATOMS: atom_id res chain seq x y z
N MET A 1 20.86 27.62 50.04
CA MET A 1 19.52 27.92 50.60
C MET A 1 18.49 27.15 49.79
N THR A 2 17.49 26.53 50.45
CA THR A 2 16.11 26.18 49.99
C THR A 2 15.85 25.74 48.54
N ARG A 3 15.04 24.70 48.25
CA ARG A 3 14.32 23.70 49.09
C ARG A 3 13.84 22.53 48.19
N TRP A 4 13.40 21.43 48.80
CA TRP A 4 12.79 20.27 48.12
C TRP A 4 11.32 20.50 47.72
N SER A 5 10.83 19.71 46.76
CA SER A 5 9.41 19.35 46.54
C SER A 5 9.39 18.11 45.61
N GLU A 6 9.29 16.88 46.09
CA GLU A 6 8.13 16.16 46.68
C GLU A 6 7.07 15.67 45.67
N TYR A 7 6.88 14.34 45.65
CA TYR A 7 5.88 13.62 44.86
C TYR A 7 4.52 13.56 45.61
N PRO A 8 3.38 13.54 44.90
CA PRO A 8 2.19 12.85 45.38
C PRO A 8 2.19 11.38 44.92
N LYS A 9 2.34 10.47 45.88
CA LYS A 9 2.02 9.04 45.70
C LYS A 9 0.52 8.83 45.92
N HIS A 10 -0.22 8.49 44.88
CA HIS A 10 -1.49 7.76 45.01
C HIS A 10 -1.23 6.29 44.64
N GLY A 11 -1.76 5.30 45.35
CA GLY A 11 -2.73 5.37 46.44
C GLY A 11 -3.48 4.04 46.49
N THR A 12 -2.82 3.00 47.00
CA THR A 12 -3.33 1.61 46.99
C THR A 12 -4.70 1.53 47.66
N ARG A 13 -5.71 1.00 46.97
CA ARG A 13 -6.96 0.55 47.60
C ARG A 13 -7.25 -0.89 47.23
N LEU A 14 -7.31 -1.70 48.28
CA LEU A 14 -7.53 -3.14 48.29
C LEU A 14 -8.98 -3.40 48.74
N ALA A 15 -9.75 -4.13 47.93
CA ALA A 15 -11.01 -4.78 48.28
C ALA A 15 -11.20 -5.91 47.25
N VAL A 16 -11.16 -7.22 47.54
CA VAL A 16 -11.52 -8.06 48.70
C VAL A 16 -13.03 -8.24 48.87
N LEU A 17 -13.47 -9.51 48.73
CA LEU A 17 -14.79 -10.10 49.03
C LEU A 17 -15.95 -9.65 48.10
N CYS A 18 -16.91 -10.51 47.72
CA CYS A 18 -17.28 -11.87 48.17
C CYS A 18 -17.46 -12.88 47.04
N LEU A 19 -17.30 -14.18 47.35
CA LEU A 19 -17.97 -15.26 46.60
C LEU A 19 -19.48 -15.18 46.86
N ALA A 20 -20.29 -15.48 45.83
CA ALA A 20 -21.65 -15.96 45.99
C ALA A 20 -21.91 -17.08 44.98
N ALA A 21 -21.88 -18.32 45.44
CA ALA A 21 -22.25 -19.48 44.64
C ALA A 21 -23.77 -19.66 44.69
N CYS A 22 -24.43 -19.60 43.53
CA CYS A 22 -25.82 -20.01 43.37
C CYS A 22 -25.89 -21.23 42.45
N VAL A 23 -25.84 -22.41 43.05
CA VAL A 23 -26.29 -23.66 42.41
C VAL A 23 -27.82 -23.63 42.41
N GLY A 24 -28.45 -23.66 41.24
CA GLY A 24 -29.91 -23.60 41.09
C GLY A 24 -30.35 -24.29 39.81
N ILE A 25 -30.99 -25.45 39.95
CA ILE A 25 -31.38 -26.34 38.85
C ILE A 25 -32.65 -25.85 38.16
N ALA A 26 -32.64 -25.80 36.82
CA ALA A 26 -33.86 -25.75 36.01
C ALA A 26 -33.62 -26.43 34.65
N CYS A 27 -33.88 -27.75 34.59
CA CYS A 27 -34.05 -28.49 33.33
C CYS A 27 -35.46 -28.25 32.79
N LEU A 28 -35.63 -27.94 31.50
CA LEU A 28 -36.87 -28.09 30.69
C LEU A 28 -36.57 -27.66 29.21
N PRO A 29 -37.43 -27.96 28.21
CA PRO A 29 -37.08 -28.97 27.22
C PRO A 29 -36.69 -28.41 25.83
N ALA A 30 -36.23 -29.32 24.97
CA ALA A 30 -35.88 -29.06 23.58
C ALA A 30 -37.03 -28.41 22.78
N THR A 31 -36.89 -27.14 22.45
CA THR A 31 -37.64 -26.51 21.37
C THR A 31 -36.85 -26.65 20.06
N ALA A 32 -37.34 -27.52 19.17
CA ALA A 32 -36.81 -27.66 17.82
C ALA A 32 -37.11 -26.37 17.03
N MET A 33 -36.23 -25.39 17.10
CA MET A 33 -36.32 -24.20 16.25
C MET A 33 -35.93 -24.57 14.83
N ALA A 34 -36.91 -24.48 13.93
CA ALA A 34 -36.72 -24.69 12.50
C ALA A 34 -35.55 -23.85 11.99
N GLN A 35 -34.62 -24.49 11.27
CA GLN A 35 -33.61 -23.80 10.46
C GLN A 35 -34.29 -23.18 9.22
N GLY A 36 -35.18 -22.20 9.47
CA GLY A 36 -35.58 -21.26 8.45
C GLY A 36 -34.33 -20.51 8.02
N ALA A 37 -33.78 -20.90 6.87
CA ALA A 37 -32.67 -20.22 6.23
C ALA A 37 -33.12 -18.79 5.89
N LYS A 38 -32.94 -17.88 6.85
CA LYS A 38 -33.11 -16.44 6.63
C LYS A 38 -32.10 -16.06 5.57
N SER A 39 -32.62 -15.90 4.34
CA SER A 39 -31.92 -15.27 3.25
C SER A 39 -31.20 -14.05 3.78
N LYS A 40 -29.93 -13.91 3.39
CA LYS A 40 -29.03 -12.86 3.84
C LYS A 40 -29.47 -11.53 3.19
N LYS A 41 -30.63 -11.04 3.62
CA LYS A 41 -31.23 -9.76 3.24
C LYS A 41 -30.14 -8.71 3.46
N GLY A 42 -29.89 -7.91 2.43
CA GLY A 42 -28.69 -7.08 2.34
C GLY A 42 -28.47 -6.30 3.64
N ALA A 43 -27.22 -6.23 4.08
CA ALA A 43 -26.85 -5.35 5.19
C ALA A 43 -27.37 -3.94 4.86
N ASP A 44 -28.13 -3.36 5.78
CA ASP A 44 -28.67 -2.02 5.64
C ASP A 44 -27.58 -1.05 5.21
N SER A 45 -27.97 -0.11 4.35
CA SER A 45 -27.11 0.98 3.87
C SER A 45 -26.35 1.60 5.03
N GLY A 46 -25.01 1.58 4.96
CA GLY A 46 -24.15 2.09 6.00
C GLY A 46 -24.56 3.50 6.41
N GLU A 47 -24.73 3.70 7.72
CA GLU A 47 -25.06 4.99 8.29
C GLU A 47 -23.86 5.93 8.11
N LYS A 48 -24.09 7.11 7.55
CA LYS A 48 -23.03 8.09 7.26
C LYS A 48 -23.21 9.33 8.13
N LYS A 49 -22.18 9.66 8.90
CA LYS A 49 -22.06 10.92 9.65
C LYS A 49 -21.06 11.82 8.95
N LYS A 50 -21.29 13.14 8.98
CA LYS A 50 -20.36 14.14 8.43
C LYS A 50 -20.08 15.19 9.50
N GLY A 51 -18.84 15.66 9.55
CA GLY A 51 -18.44 16.69 10.50
C GLY A 51 -17.05 17.25 10.20
N THR A 52 -16.47 17.90 11.20
CA THR A 52 -15.14 18.52 11.14
C THR A 52 -14.26 17.97 12.27
N ILE A 53 -12.97 17.75 12.00
CA ILE A 53 -12.03 17.27 13.03
C ILE A 53 -11.72 18.39 14.04
N ALA A 54 -12.21 18.27 15.27
CA ALA A 54 -11.88 19.20 16.36
C ALA A 54 -10.56 18.82 17.06
N GLU A 55 -10.29 17.52 17.22
CA GLU A 55 -9.07 17.03 17.86
C GLU A 55 -8.60 15.68 17.30
N VAL A 56 -7.29 15.47 17.32
CA VAL A 56 -6.59 14.24 16.94
C VAL A 56 -5.64 13.87 18.06
N GLU A 57 -5.95 12.79 18.80
CA GLU A 57 -5.11 12.32 19.90
C GLU A 57 -4.50 10.95 19.56
N LYS A 58 -3.17 10.87 19.45
CA LYS A 58 -2.46 9.63 19.13
C LYS A 58 -2.02 8.90 20.39
N LYS A 59 -2.65 7.75 20.68
CA LYS A 59 -2.33 6.85 21.80
C LYS A 59 -1.70 5.55 21.28
N GLY A 60 -0.40 5.60 21.03
CA GLY A 60 0.39 4.45 20.55
C GLY A 60 0.04 4.05 19.11
N LYS A 61 -0.52 2.84 18.92
CA LYS A 61 -0.98 2.32 17.61
C LYS A 61 -2.43 2.69 17.27
N THR A 62 -3.15 3.30 18.19
CA THR A 62 -4.53 3.78 18.01
C THR A 62 -4.56 5.29 18.09
N ALA A 63 -5.48 5.92 17.36
CA ALA A 63 -5.76 7.34 17.49
C ALA A 63 -7.25 7.54 17.80
N THR A 64 -7.56 8.58 18.55
CA THR A 64 -8.94 9.04 18.76
C THR A 64 -9.11 10.35 18.00
N LEU A 65 -10.15 10.41 17.17
CA LEU A 65 -10.59 11.62 16.48
C LEU A 65 -11.83 12.14 17.20
N THR A 66 -11.81 13.40 17.63
CA THR A 66 -13.01 14.09 18.12
C THR A 66 -13.60 14.86 16.96
N ILE A 67 -14.80 14.47 16.54
CA ILE A 67 -15.49 15.02 15.37
C ILE A 67 -16.65 15.87 15.85
N GLU A 68 -16.78 17.06 15.28
CA GLU A 68 -17.84 18.03 15.55
C GLU A 68 -18.82 18.03 14.36
N GLU A 69 -20.07 17.65 14.62
CA GLU A 69 -21.16 17.67 13.63
C GLU A 69 -21.70 19.09 13.44
N SER A 70 -22.54 19.31 12.42
CA SER A 70 -23.04 20.65 12.05
C SER A 70 -23.96 21.31 13.07
N ASP A 71 -24.46 20.54 14.04
CA ASP A 71 -25.25 21.00 15.19
C ASP A 71 -24.38 21.36 16.42
N GLY A 72 -23.07 21.12 16.35
CA GLY A 72 -22.12 21.28 17.45
C GLY A 72 -22.01 20.08 18.38
N GLU A 73 -22.72 18.97 18.13
CA GLU A 73 -22.50 17.72 18.88
C GLU A 73 -21.10 17.17 18.57
N LYS A 74 -20.40 16.67 19.60
CA LYS A 74 -19.06 16.09 19.47
C LYS A 74 -19.08 14.62 19.80
N PHE A 75 -18.61 13.80 18.87
CA PHE A 75 -18.48 12.36 19.05
C PHE A 75 -17.03 11.90 18.84
N GLU A 76 -16.62 10.90 19.63
CA GLU A 76 -15.29 10.31 19.56
C GLU A 76 -15.27 9.08 18.67
N VAL A 77 -14.30 9.03 17.75
CA VAL A 77 -14.08 7.93 16.81
C VAL A 77 -12.68 7.37 17.03
N GLN A 78 -12.61 6.10 17.45
CA GLN A 78 -11.33 5.41 17.62
C GLN A 78 -10.87 4.79 16.28
N VAL A 79 -9.81 5.36 15.72
CA VAL A 79 -9.08 4.80 14.58
C VAL A 79 -8.19 3.65 15.06
N ASN A 80 -8.40 2.48 14.48
CA ASN A 80 -7.61 1.28 14.73
C ASN A 80 -7.31 0.56 13.40
N ALA A 81 -6.43 -0.43 13.40
CA ALA A 81 -5.98 -1.13 12.19
C ALA A 81 -7.04 -1.96 11.45
N LYS A 82 -8.29 -2.02 11.93
CA LYS A 82 -9.44 -2.62 11.23
C LYS A 82 -10.39 -1.57 10.63
N THR A 83 -10.25 -0.31 11.01
CA THR A 83 -11.03 0.80 10.45
C THR A 83 -10.37 1.23 9.16
N ASN A 84 -11.14 1.33 8.07
CA ASN A 84 -10.63 1.86 6.81
C ASN A 84 -10.48 3.37 6.93
N PHE A 85 -9.29 3.83 7.32
CA PHE A 85 -8.97 5.24 7.48
C PHE A 85 -8.19 5.77 6.27
N VAL A 86 -8.71 6.82 5.64
CA VAL A 86 -8.12 7.43 4.45
C VAL A 86 -8.20 8.96 4.55
N VAL A 87 -7.10 9.64 4.26
CA VAL A 87 -7.02 11.09 4.07
C VAL A 87 -6.82 11.38 2.59
N HIS A 88 -7.75 12.13 2.00
CA HIS A 88 -7.65 12.69 0.66
C HIS A 88 -7.20 14.14 0.72
N ALA A 89 -6.24 14.50 -0.13
CA ALA A 89 -5.76 15.87 -0.30
C ALA A 89 -5.44 16.15 -1.77
N LYS A 90 -5.35 17.42 -2.13
CA LYS A 90 -4.64 17.83 -3.35
C LYS A 90 -3.15 17.90 -3.05
N GLY A 91 -2.32 17.35 -3.93
CA GLY A 91 -0.86 17.41 -3.81
C GLY A 91 -0.23 18.44 -4.75
N ASP A 92 1.09 18.56 -4.66
CA ASP A 92 1.91 19.27 -5.64
C ASP A 92 2.85 18.31 -6.39
N ILE A 93 3.56 18.83 -7.40
CA ILE A 93 4.54 18.04 -8.17
C ILE A 93 5.81 17.77 -7.33
N SER A 94 6.10 18.56 -6.29
CA SER A 94 7.29 18.40 -5.46
C SER A 94 7.31 17.06 -4.71
N LEU A 95 6.12 16.52 -4.40
CA LEU A 95 5.95 15.18 -3.83
C LEU A 95 6.72 14.12 -4.63
N PHE A 96 6.67 14.11 -5.97
CA PHE A 96 7.34 13.10 -6.81
C PHE A 96 8.85 12.98 -6.55
N LYS A 97 9.49 14.05 -6.05
CA LYS A 97 10.93 14.07 -5.73
C LYS A 97 11.26 13.28 -4.45
N HIS A 98 10.26 12.81 -3.70
CA HIS A 98 10.42 11.91 -2.57
C HIS A 98 10.39 10.46 -3.05
N GLY A 99 11.58 9.84 -3.12
CA GLY A 99 11.73 8.46 -3.55
C GLY A 99 11.04 7.46 -2.61
N GLY A 100 10.47 6.39 -3.18
CA GLY A 100 9.80 5.31 -2.44
C GLY A 100 8.31 5.52 -2.19
N MET A 101 7.74 6.67 -2.58
CA MET A 101 6.29 6.82 -2.72
C MET A 101 5.73 5.87 -3.76
N HIS A 102 4.46 5.48 -3.64
CA HIS A 102 3.75 4.79 -4.71
C HIS A 102 2.85 5.77 -5.47
N VAL A 103 2.86 5.69 -6.79
CA VAL A 103 1.98 6.46 -7.69
C VAL A 103 1.03 5.50 -8.40
N SER A 104 -0.17 5.97 -8.73
CA SER A 104 -1.05 5.34 -9.70
C SER A 104 -1.75 6.36 -10.59
N SER A 105 -2.10 5.97 -11.81
CA SER A 105 -2.97 6.74 -12.69
C SER A 105 -3.77 5.80 -13.61
N GLU A 106 -4.94 6.24 -14.03
CA GLU A 106 -5.85 5.55 -14.94
C GLU A 106 -5.93 6.26 -16.32
N ASP A 107 -5.14 7.32 -16.51
CA ASP A 107 -5.27 8.25 -17.64
C ASP A 107 -3.86 8.64 -18.16
N VAL A 108 -3.03 7.62 -18.43
CA VAL A 108 -1.68 7.78 -18.99
C VAL A 108 -1.69 7.40 -20.47
N VAL A 109 -1.46 8.37 -21.34
CA VAL A 109 -1.41 8.17 -22.79
C VAL A 109 -0.05 7.63 -23.20
N ARG A 110 -0.03 6.49 -23.90
CA ARG A 110 1.14 5.91 -24.55
C ARG A 110 1.17 6.31 -26.02
N ASN A 111 2.19 7.08 -26.42
CA ASN A 111 2.39 7.44 -27.82
C ASN A 111 2.81 6.19 -28.63
N PRO A 112 2.05 5.77 -29.66
CA PRO A 112 2.32 4.53 -30.39
C PRO A 112 3.58 4.58 -31.26
N GLY A 113 4.07 5.77 -31.63
CA GLY A 113 5.25 5.90 -32.50
C GLY A 113 6.59 5.70 -31.79
N ASN A 114 6.64 5.94 -30.47
CA ASN A 114 7.88 5.94 -29.70
C ASN A 114 7.78 5.27 -28.30
N ASN A 115 6.57 4.84 -27.89
CA ASN A 115 6.25 4.27 -26.58
C ASN A 115 6.48 5.21 -25.37
N TYR A 116 6.57 6.53 -25.59
CA TYR A 116 6.63 7.49 -24.48
C TYR A 116 5.28 7.58 -23.78
N LEU A 117 5.32 7.68 -22.45
CA LEU A 117 4.14 7.82 -21.60
C LEU A 117 3.96 9.29 -21.22
N HIS A 118 2.75 9.79 -21.33
CA HIS A 118 2.36 11.14 -20.95
C HIS A 118 1.15 11.07 -20.02
N GLY A 119 1.12 11.83 -18.94
CA GLY A 119 0.00 11.82 -18.02
C GLY A 119 -0.22 13.17 -17.35
N LYS A 120 -1.50 13.43 -17.04
CA LYS A 120 -1.95 14.65 -16.37
C LYS A 120 -2.39 14.41 -14.93
N LYS A 121 -3.16 13.35 -14.69
CA LYS A 121 -3.76 13.06 -13.38
C LYS A 121 -2.98 11.94 -12.70
N PHE A 122 -2.58 12.16 -11.45
CA PHE A 122 -1.88 11.14 -10.66
C PHE A 122 -2.44 11.09 -9.24
N LYS A 123 -2.42 9.90 -8.66
CA LYS A 123 -2.69 9.65 -7.25
C LYS A 123 -1.42 9.15 -6.58
N ILE A 124 -0.98 9.84 -5.53
CA ILE A 124 0.16 9.49 -4.70
C ILE A 124 -0.36 8.82 -3.43
N HIS A 125 0.22 7.66 -3.09
CA HIS A 125 -0.20 6.83 -1.95
C HIS A 125 0.82 6.94 -0.81
N LEU A 126 0.36 7.34 0.36
CA LEU A 126 1.17 7.53 1.58
C LEU A 126 0.75 6.59 2.71
N GLY A 127 1.69 6.23 3.58
CA GLY A 127 1.43 5.54 4.84
C GLY A 127 1.33 4.01 4.81
N GLY A 128 1.56 3.37 3.66
CA GLY A 128 1.50 1.92 3.55
C GLY A 128 2.13 1.38 2.27
N LYS A 129 1.99 0.07 2.03
CA LYS A 129 2.27 -0.50 0.71
C LYS A 129 1.16 -0.02 -0.22
N GLY A 130 1.52 0.73 -1.26
CA GLY A 130 0.55 1.27 -2.21
C GLY A 130 -0.11 0.20 -3.07
N PRO A 131 -0.88 0.58 -4.10
CA PRO A 131 -1.37 -0.36 -5.11
C PRO A 131 -0.22 -1.20 -5.67
N GLY A 132 -0.51 -2.47 -5.98
CA GLY A 132 0.45 -3.36 -6.59
C GLY A 132 0.97 -2.80 -7.92
N GLU A 133 2.25 -3.02 -8.18
CA GLU A 133 2.90 -2.69 -9.45
C GLU A 133 2.10 -3.23 -10.64
N ARG A 134 1.81 -2.38 -11.61
CA ARG A 134 1.12 -2.75 -12.85
C ARG A 134 1.35 -1.73 -13.97
N MET A 135 1.33 -2.23 -15.20
CA MET A 135 1.34 -1.44 -16.44
C MET A 135 0.31 -2.05 -17.41
N GLU A 136 -0.97 -1.77 -17.16
CA GLU A 136 -2.10 -2.37 -17.88
C GLU A 136 -2.59 -1.44 -19.00
N GLN A 137 -2.90 -1.96 -20.18
CA GLN A 137 -3.53 -1.18 -21.26
C GLN A 137 -5.05 -1.13 -21.01
N ASP A 138 -5.70 0.02 -21.24
CA ASP A 138 -7.16 0.11 -21.10
C ASP A 138 -7.84 -0.74 -22.21
N PRO A 139 -8.84 -1.59 -21.87
CA PRO A 139 -9.48 -2.48 -22.83
C PRO A 139 -10.34 -1.75 -23.89
N ASN A 140 -10.66 -0.47 -23.67
CA ASN A 140 -11.44 0.37 -24.57
C ASN A 140 -10.55 1.31 -25.42
N SER A 141 -9.34 1.62 -24.95
CA SER A 141 -8.38 2.47 -25.66
C SER A 141 -6.96 1.90 -25.63
N ALA A 142 -6.48 1.49 -26.81
CA ALA A 142 -5.10 1.01 -26.98
C ALA A 142 -4.03 2.09 -26.71
N GLU A 143 -4.41 3.37 -26.66
CA GLU A 143 -3.51 4.48 -26.37
C GLU A 143 -3.47 4.85 -24.88
N VAL A 144 -4.39 4.33 -24.05
CA VAL A 144 -4.43 4.62 -22.60
C VAL A 144 -3.88 3.44 -21.80
N CYS A 145 -3.13 3.76 -20.75
CA CYS A 145 -2.54 2.81 -19.82
C CYS A 145 -2.91 3.18 -18.37
N HIS A 146 -3.26 2.16 -17.59
CA HIS A 146 -3.39 2.22 -16.15
C HIS A 146 -2.05 1.81 -15.52
N ILE A 147 -1.45 2.73 -14.77
CA ILE A 147 -0.17 2.50 -14.12
C ILE A 147 -0.34 2.44 -12.60
N ALA A 148 0.47 1.61 -11.95
CA ALA A 148 0.83 1.81 -10.55
C ALA A 148 2.23 1.26 -10.27
N GLY A 149 2.93 1.87 -9.31
CA GLY A 149 4.27 1.42 -8.92
C GLY A 149 4.99 2.40 -8.01
N ALA A 150 6.20 2.04 -7.60
CA ALA A 150 7.03 2.91 -6.76
C ALA A 150 7.77 3.94 -7.62
N VAL A 151 7.79 5.21 -7.19
CA VAL A 151 8.57 6.28 -7.82
C VAL A 151 10.04 6.10 -7.42
N ILE A 152 10.91 5.93 -8.43
CA ILE A 152 12.34 5.68 -8.25
C ILE A 152 13.22 6.88 -8.61
N ASP A 153 12.73 7.78 -9.47
CA ASP A 153 13.40 9.03 -9.85
C ASP A 153 12.37 10.06 -10.34
N ALA A 154 12.66 11.35 -10.23
CA ALA A 154 11.78 12.43 -10.71
C ALA A 154 12.52 13.75 -10.97
N ASP A 155 12.08 14.46 -12.01
CA ASP A 155 12.50 15.81 -12.35
C ASP A 155 11.27 16.76 -12.39
N ASP A 156 11.41 17.95 -12.96
CA ASP A 156 10.33 18.94 -13.04
C ASP A 156 9.33 18.67 -14.18
N GLU A 157 9.68 17.79 -15.12
CA GLU A 157 8.92 17.52 -16.36
C GLU A 157 8.43 16.07 -16.44
N SER A 158 8.88 15.19 -15.55
CA SER A 158 8.60 13.75 -15.58
C SER A 158 8.93 13.04 -14.26
N PHE A 159 8.44 11.81 -14.12
CA PHE A 159 8.92 10.86 -13.13
C PHE A 159 9.18 9.49 -13.76
N THR A 160 10.00 8.68 -13.09
CA THR A 160 10.21 7.28 -13.41
C THR A 160 9.63 6.42 -12.28
N PHE A 161 8.77 5.46 -12.64
CA PHE A 161 8.25 4.47 -11.72
C PHE A 161 8.70 3.06 -12.12
N GLU A 162 8.81 2.16 -11.15
CA GLU A 162 9.06 0.74 -11.38
C GLU A 162 7.73 -0.02 -11.37
N ALA A 163 7.50 -0.83 -12.41
CA ALA A 163 6.41 -1.81 -12.45
C ALA A 163 6.89 -3.12 -13.05
N GLU A 164 6.58 -4.24 -12.40
CA GLU A 164 6.99 -5.59 -12.82
C GLU A 164 8.52 -5.71 -12.97
N GLY A 165 9.27 -4.98 -12.15
CA GLY A 165 10.74 -4.88 -12.21
C GLY A 165 11.29 -4.10 -13.41
N THR A 166 10.44 -3.40 -14.16
CA THR A 166 10.84 -2.57 -15.32
C THR A 166 10.61 -1.08 -15.00
N PRO A 167 11.61 -0.20 -15.23
CA PRO A 167 11.44 1.24 -15.06
C PRO A 167 10.74 1.88 -16.28
N TYR A 168 9.72 2.68 -16.03
CA TYR A 168 8.95 3.42 -17.02
C TYR A 168 8.98 4.93 -16.69
N ARG A 169 9.34 5.76 -17.66
CA ARG A 169 9.32 7.23 -17.52
C ARG A 169 8.01 7.79 -18.07
N VAL A 170 7.33 8.61 -17.26
CA VAL A 170 6.10 9.33 -17.61
C VAL A 170 6.39 10.82 -17.61
N ALA A 171 6.21 11.45 -18.76
CA ALA A 171 6.27 12.91 -18.88
C ALA A 171 4.95 13.53 -18.40
N PHE A 172 5.06 14.69 -17.76
CA PHE A 172 3.93 15.53 -17.39
C PHE A 172 3.33 16.20 -18.63
N ASP A 173 2.01 16.33 -18.66
CA ASP A 173 1.31 17.14 -19.67
C ASP A 173 1.69 18.63 -19.51
N PRO A 174 2.13 19.33 -20.57
CA PRO A 174 2.40 20.77 -20.51
C PRO A 174 1.18 21.62 -20.12
N GLY A 175 -0.04 21.07 -20.20
CA GLY A 175 -1.27 21.65 -19.66
C GLY A 175 -1.40 21.59 -18.12
N GLY A 176 -0.33 21.25 -17.41
CA GLY A 176 -0.28 21.16 -15.95
C GLY A 176 -0.71 19.81 -15.39
N VAL A 177 -0.30 19.52 -14.15
CA VAL A 177 -0.46 18.21 -13.49
C VAL A 177 -1.48 18.30 -12.34
N ASP A 178 -2.45 17.40 -12.35
CA ASP A 178 -3.45 17.22 -11.30
C ASP A 178 -2.98 16.11 -10.34
N VAL A 179 -2.37 16.50 -9.21
CA VAL A 179 -1.91 15.56 -8.17
C VAL A 179 -2.97 15.43 -7.07
N SER A 180 -3.38 14.19 -6.81
CA SER A 180 -4.19 13.80 -5.66
C SER A 180 -3.36 12.94 -4.70
N ILE A 181 -3.65 13.03 -3.41
CA ILE A 181 -3.00 12.21 -2.36
C ILE A 181 -4.05 11.32 -1.72
N GLU A 182 -3.67 10.08 -1.46
CA GLU A 182 -4.39 9.13 -0.64
C GLU A 182 -3.45 8.63 0.47
N SER A 183 -3.72 9.00 1.72
CA SER A 183 -2.90 8.66 2.88
C SER A 183 -3.66 7.81 3.87
N ILE A 184 -3.08 6.70 4.32
CA ILE A 184 -3.61 5.92 5.45
C ILE A 184 -3.00 6.31 6.81
N GLU A 185 -2.09 7.28 6.83
CA GLU A 185 -1.48 7.82 8.05
C GLU A 185 -2.38 8.87 8.71
N VAL A 186 -2.72 8.64 10.00
CA VAL A 186 -3.53 9.55 10.82
C VAL A 186 -2.79 10.87 11.12
N GLU A 187 -1.47 10.90 11.00
CA GLU A 187 -0.66 12.12 11.19
C GLU A 187 -0.95 13.19 10.14
N HIS A 188 -1.49 12.80 8.97
CA HIS A 188 -1.94 13.72 7.93
C HIS A 188 -3.37 14.26 8.16
N ALA A 189 -4.08 13.83 9.22
CA ALA A 189 -5.36 14.41 9.60
C ALA A 189 -5.15 15.73 10.37
N VAL A 190 -5.57 16.84 9.77
CA VAL A 190 -5.42 18.18 10.36
C VAL A 190 -6.71 18.61 11.07
N LYS A 191 -6.60 19.31 12.20
CA LYS A 191 -7.75 19.97 12.85
C LYS A 191 -8.41 20.95 11.87
N GLY A 192 -9.74 20.97 11.82
CA GLY A 192 -10.51 21.75 10.84
C GLY A 192 -10.77 21.03 9.50
N ALA A 193 -10.23 19.84 9.28
CA ALA A 193 -10.54 19.05 8.08
C ALA A 193 -11.97 18.51 8.08
N GLN A 194 -12.59 18.46 6.90
CA GLN A 194 -13.88 17.79 6.72
C GLN A 194 -13.69 16.28 6.86
N VAL A 195 -14.64 15.60 7.51
CA VAL A 195 -14.60 14.15 7.70
C VAL A 195 -15.97 13.52 7.46
N GLU A 196 -15.98 12.42 6.71
CA GLU A 196 -17.12 11.53 6.53
C GLU A 196 -16.82 10.20 7.24
N VAL A 197 -17.74 9.77 8.10
CA VAL A 197 -17.63 8.51 8.85
C VAL A 197 -18.75 7.58 8.42
N GLU A 198 -18.39 6.45 7.81
CA GLU A 198 -19.33 5.40 7.46
C GLU A 198 -19.30 4.29 8.53
N GLY A 199 -20.46 3.87 8.99
CA GLY A 199 -20.58 2.85 10.03
C GLY A 199 -21.88 2.06 9.95
N ALA A 200 -22.11 1.27 10.98
CA ALA A 200 -23.35 0.56 11.17
C ALA A 200 -23.76 0.62 12.65
N THR A 201 -24.99 1.04 12.92
CA THR A 201 -25.54 0.99 14.27
C THR A 201 -25.89 -0.45 14.66
N ARG A 202 -25.34 -0.92 15.79
CA ARG A 202 -25.62 -2.23 16.38
C ARG A 202 -25.93 -2.08 17.86
N ALA A 203 -27.05 -2.65 18.30
CA ALA A 203 -27.54 -2.55 19.68
C ALA A 203 -27.56 -1.10 20.22
N GLY A 204 -28.01 -0.15 19.39
CA GLY A 204 -28.11 1.27 19.74
C GLY A 204 -26.77 2.02 19.79
N LYS A 205 -25.67 1.42 19.30
CA LYS A 205 -24.35 2.08 19.21
C LYS A 205 -23.87 2.13 17.77
N PHE A 206 -23.52 3.31 17.29
CA PHE A 206 -22.85 3.50 16.01
C PHE A 206 -21.44 2.91 16.06
N ILE A 207 -21.12 2.01 15.12
CA ILE A 207 -19.78 1.41 15.00
C ILE A 207 -19.16 1.91 13.68
N PRO A 208 -18.11 2.75 13.74
CA PRO A 208 -17.44 3.26 12.54
C PRO A 208 -16.67 2.11 11.84
N THR A 209 -16.79 2.07 10.52
CA THR A 209 -16.15 1.08 9.65
C THR A 209 -15.17 1.70 8.64
N ALA A 210 -15.51 2.88 8.13
CA ALA A 210 -14.61 3.69 7.30
C ALA A 210 -14.65 5.16 7.75
N ILE A 211 -13.53 5.85 7.58
CA ILE A 211 -13.35 7.25 7.92
C ILE A 211 -12.57 7.89 6.76
N THR A 212 -13.21 8.84 6.09
CA THR A 212 -12.63 9.57 4.96
C THR A 212 -12.46 11.02 5.38
N VAL A 213 -11.21 11.47 5.50
CA VAL A 213 -10.86 12.86 5.79
C VAL A 213 -10.52 13.57 4.49
N THR A 214 -11.09 14.75 4.24
CA THR A 214 -10.81 15.55 3.06
C THR A 214 -10.15 16.86 3.45
N LEU A 215 -8.93 17.10 2.94
CA LEU A 215 -8.19 18.34 3.12
C LEU A 215 -8.44 19.29 1.94
N GLU A 216 -8.96 20.49 2.24
CA GLU A 216 -9.16 21.55 1.25
C GLU A 216 -7.83 22.20 0.83
N LYS A 217 -6.91 22.33 1.79
CA LYS A 217 -5.56 22.85 1.55
C LYS A 217 -4.74 21.84 0.74
N GLN A 218 -4.00 22.34 -0.26
CA GLN A 218 -2.95 21.54 -0.89
C GLN A 218 -1.90 21.12 0.15
N MET A 219 -1.55 19.84 0.12
CA MET A 219 -0.50 19.25 0.95
C MET A 219 0.80 19.24 0.16
N THR A 220 1.81 19.87 0.75
CA THR A 220 3.16 19.97 0.18
C THR A 220 4.05 18.82 0.66
N ALA A 221 5.16 18.60 -0.03
CA ALA A 221 6.16 17.59 0.35
C ALA A 221 6.68 17.71 1.80
N SER A 222 6.84 18.93 2.32
CA SER A 222 7.30 19.15 3.71
C SER A 222 6.25 18.78 4.76
N GLU A 223 4.96 18.89 4.41
CA GLU A 223 3.84 18.50 5.27
C GLU A 223 3.59 16.98 5.24
N ALA A 224 3.79 16.35 4.07
CA ALA A 224 3.69 14.90 3.90
C ALA A 224 4.89 14.12 4.48
N PHE A 225 6.06 14.77 4.60
CA PHE A 225 7.30 14.12 5.07
C PHE A 225 8.04 14.94 6.15
N PRO A 226 7.44 15.17 7.34
CA PRO A 226 7.95 16.07 8.39
C PRO A 226 9.29 15.64 9.06
N GLY A 227 9.98 14.63 8.53
CA GLY A 227 11.33 14.21 8.94
C GLY A 227 12.33 14.01 7.79
N GLY A 228 11.97 14.35 6.55
CA GLY A 228 12.75 14.02 5.34
C GLY A 228 14.11 14.71 5.21
N ASP A 229 14.24 15.96 5.69
CA ASP A 229 15.38 16.85 5.40
C ASP A 229 16.75 16.41 5.94
N LYS A 230 16.81 15.33 6.74
CA LYS A 230 18.03 14.92 7.45
C LYS A 230 18.79 13.74 6.83
N LYS A 231 18.40 13.19 5.67
CA LYS A 231 19.03 11.95 5.15
C LYS A 231 19.30 11.80 3.64
N SER A 232 18.96 12.76 2.79
CA SER A 232 19.16 12.70 1.33
C SER A 232 20.60 13.00 0.85
N ALA A 233 21.64 12.58 1.59
CA ALA A 233 23.04 12.90 1.29
C ALA A 233 24.06 11.77 1.51
N LYS A 234 23.65 10.49 1.38
CA LYS A 234 24.62 9.36 1.40
C LYS A 234 24.38 8.37 0.26
N LYS A 235 24.70 8.80 -0.97
CA LYS A 235 24.97 7.89 -2.10
C LYS A 235 26.00 6.87 -1.64
N LYS A 236 25.58 5.61 -1.50
CA LYS A 236 26.40 4.52 -0.98
C LYS A 236 27.31 4.01 -2.10
N ALA A 237 28.42 4.71 -2.33
CA ALA A 237 29.41 4.32 -3.32
C ALA A 237 29.90 2.89 -3.05
N VAL A 238 29.67 1.98 -4.00
CA VAL A 238 30.16 0.59 -3.95
C VAL A 238 31.65 0.59 -4.31
N GLY A 239 32.46 1.04 -3.36
CA GLY A 239 33.92 0.97 -3.44
C GLY A 239 34.41 -0.46 -3.17
N LYS A 240 34.52 -1.26 -4.24
CA LYS A 240 35.05 -2.63 -4.18
C LYS A 240 36.58 -2.61 -3.99
N SER A 241 37.00 -2.34 -2.75
CA SER A 241 38.42 -2.36 -2.35
C SER A 241 38.88 -3.78 -2.03
N THR A 242 39.63 -4.38 -2.95
CA THR A 242 40.34 -5.64 -2.75
C THR A 242 41.46 -5.45 -1.72
N LYS A 243 41.20 -5.85 -0.48
CA LYS A 243 42.23 -5.86 0.59
C LYS A 243 43.07 -7.13 0.48
N THR A 244 44.28 -7.00 -0.05
CA THR A 244 45.31 -8.04 -0.01
C THR A 244 45.69 -8.37 1.44
N THR A 245 45.64 -9.65 1.79
CA THR A 245 46.07 -10.14 3.10
C THR A 245 47.49 -10.68 3.02
N ALA A 246 48.46 -9.94 3.56
CA ALA A 246 49.80 -10.47 3.80
C ALA A 246 49.87 -11.06 5.22
N LYS A 247 50.33 -12.31 5.34
CA LYS A 247 50.86 -12.89 6.59
C LYS A 247 51.80 -14.06 6.28
N ASN A 248 53.09 -13.84 6.52
CA ASN A 248 54.02 -14.92 6.83
C ASN A 248 53.79 -15.31 8.30
N ASP A 249 53.81 -16.62 8.63
CA ASP A 249 54.83 -17.11 9.56
C ASP A 249 54.99 -18.65 9.56
N LYS A 250 56.25 -19.04 9.36
CA LYS A 250 57.03 -20.21 9.81
C LYS A 250 56.37 -21.35 10.63
N GLY A 251 56.61 -22.59 10.19
CA GLY A 251 56.50 -23.84 10.96
C GLY A 251 57.00 -25.04 10.14
N ASP A 252 57.82 -25.94 10.72
CA ASP A 252 58.70 -26.91 10.01
C ASP A 252 58.48 -28.38 10.46
N LYS A 253 58.87 -29.36 9.62
CA LYS A 253 58.84 -30.85 9.77
C LYS A 253 57.45 -31.54 9.80
N SER A 254 57.22 -32.78 9.34
CA SER A 254 58.01 -33.85 8.65
C SER A 254 57.06 -35.04 8.37
N ASP A 255 57.22 -36.00 7.44
CA ASP A 255 58.10 -36.25 6.28
C ASP A 255 57.48 -37.40 5.42
N LYS A 256 57.91 -37.59 4.17
CA LYS A 256 57.75 -38.76 3.27
C LYS A 256 56.36 -39.26 2.82
N GLY A 257 56.26 -39.47 1.50
CA GLY A 257 55.19 -40.20 0.81
C GLY A 257 55.30 -40.00 -0.71
N ASP A 258 56.07 -40.86 -1.39
CA ASP A 258 56.47 -40.69 -2.79
C ASP A 258 55.42 -41.13 -3.84
N ASP A 259 55.70 -40.72 -5.08
CA ASP A 259 55.30 -41.27 -6.40
C ASP A 259 53.94 -40.93 -7.08
N ALA A 260 54.08 -40.10 -8.14
CA ALA A 260 53.62 -40.30 -9.53
C ALA A 260 52.09 -40.34 -9.88
N ASP A 261 51.59 -39.98 -11.08
CA ASP A 261 52.23 -39.54 -12.34
C ASP A 261 51.35 -38.56 -13.17
N LYS A 262 51.98 -37.90 -14.16
CA LYS A 262 51.53 -37.08 -15.32
C LYS A 262 50.04 -36.97 -15.74
N GLY A 263 49.69 -35.75 -16.19
CA GLY A 263 48.71 -35.45 -17.26
C GLY A 263 48.15 -34.02 -17.13
N LYS A 264 48.65 -32.95 -17.78
CA LYS A 264 48.99 -32.63 -19.19
C LYS A 264 47.77 -32.28 -20.09
N GLY A 265 47.56 -30.98 -20.32
CA GLY A 265 46.64 -30.39 -21.33
C GLY A 265 45.25 -30.03 -20.78
N GLY A 266 44.59 -28.94 -21.20
CA GLY A 266 45.02 -27.87 -22.11
C GLY A 266 43.94 -26.79 -22.29
N SER A 267 44.37 -25.60 -22.78
CA SER A 267 43.57 -24.51 -23.39
C SER A 267 42.18 -24.16 -22.81
N THR A 268 42.12 -23.00 -22.13
CA THR A 268 40.92 -22.14 -22.13
C THR A 268 40.75 -21.50 -23.50
N ASP A 269 39.59 -21.67 -24.15
CA ASP A 269 39.17 -20.83 -25.28
C ASP A 269 37.91 -20.03 -24.88
N PRO A 270 38.00 -18.70 -24.74
CA PRO A 270 36.87 -17.86 -24.35
C PRO A 270 36.05 -17.31 -25.54
N PHE A 271 36.33 -17.69 -26.80
CA PHE A 271 35.63 -17.18 -27.98
C PHE A 271 35.10 -18.27 -28.91
N GLY A 272 34.22 -19.12 -28.38
CA GLY A 272 33.39 -20.05 -29.16
C GLY A 272 32.33 -19.35 -30.01
N VAL A 273 32.75 -18.72 -31.12
CA VAL A 273 31.85 -18.24 -32.18
C VAL A 273 31.80 -19.29 -33.28
N LEU A 274 30.61 -19.88 -33.54
CA LEU A 274 29.97 -19.96 -34.87
C LEU A 274 28.89 -21.07 -34.97
N ASP A 275 27.73 -20.63 -35.50
CA ASP A 275 26.85 -21.30 -36.48
C ASP A 275 26.00 -22.56 -36.17
N GLY A 276 24.89 -22.63 -36.92
CA GLY A 276 24.30 -23.86 -37.45
C GLY A 276 23.30 -24.63 -36.57
N GLY A 277 21.98 -24.43 -36.75
CA GLY A 277 21.04 -25.37 -36.10
C GLY A 277 19.52 -25.13 -36.14
N SER A 278 18.93 -24.62 -37.21
CA SER A 278 17.51 -24.95 -37.53
C SER A 278 17.48 -26.22 -38.39
N PRO A 279 16.45 -27.10 -38.36
CA PRO A 279 15.03 -26.71 -38.32
C PRO A 279 14.02 -27.69 -37.66
N LYS A 280 12.73 -27.34 -37.79
CA LYS A 280 11.51 -28.16 -37.61
C LYS A 280 11.10 -28.44 -36.16
N LYS A 281 9.81 -28.59 -35.80
CA LYS A 281 8.47 -28.30 -36.36
C LYS A 281 7.55 -29.15 -35.49
N ASP A 282 6.61 -28.56 -34.75
CA ASP A 282 5.23 -29.07 -34.73
C ASP A 282 4.26 -28.15 -33.97
N THR A 283 3.34 -27.58 -34.74
CA THR A 283 2.20 -26.79 -34.26
C THR A 283 1.13 -27.68 -33.62
N LYS A 284 0.78 -27.42 -32.36
CA LYS A 284 -0.47 -27.93 -31.76
C LYS A 284 -1.43 -26.77 -31.47
N LYS A 285 -2.34 -26.54 -32.42
CA LYS A 285 -3.33 -25.46 -32.44
C LYS A 285 -4.42 -25.74 -31.38
N PRO A 286 -4.73 -24.83 -30.43
CA PRO A 286 -5.88 -24.97 -29.55
C PRO A 286 -7.20 -24.81 -30.33
N LYS A 287 -8.24 -25.48 -29.84
CA LYS A 287 -9.54 -25.69 -30.50
C LYS A 287 -10.47 -24.48 -30.28
N PRO A 288 -11.16 -23.92 -31.28
CA PRO A 288 -12.14 -22.86 -31.06
C PRO A 288 -13.38 -23.39 -30.34
N ALA A 289 -13.94 -22.58 -29.44
CA ALA A 289 -15.17 -22.88 -28.70
C ALA A 289 -16.41 -22.77 -29.62
N PRO A 290 -17.49 -23.52 -29.34
CA PRO A 290 -18.71 -23.49 -30.15
C PRO A 290 -19.44 -22.14 -30.02
N LYS A 291 -19.89 -21.60 -31.16
CA LYS A 291 -20.78 -20.43 -31.21
C LYS A 291 -22.16 -20.83 -30.64
N LYS A 292 -22.72 -19.99 -29.78
CA LYS A 292 -24.15 -20.09 -29.42
C LYS A 292 -24.98 -19.54 -30.57
N ASP A 293 -25.88 -20.36 -31.11
CA ASP A 293 -26.82 -19.93 -32.13
C ASP A 293 -27.83 -18.91 -31.57
N LYS A 294 -28.07 -17.84 -32.33
CA LYS A 294 -29.19 -16.93 -32.08
C LYS A 294 -30.49 -17.62 -32.50
N LYS A 295 -31.39 -17.83 -31.54
CA LYS A 295 -32.78 -18.19 -31.83
C LYS A 295 -33.46 -16.99 -32.56
N PRO A 296 -34.22 -17.21 -33.64
CA PRO A 296 -35.07 -16.15 -34.18
C PRO A 296 -36.16 -15.77 -33.16
N VAL A 297 -36.55 -14.50 -33.15
CA VAL A 297 -37.78 -14.04 -32.53
C VAL A 297 -38.81 -14.02 -33.65
N ASP A 298 -39.73 -14.97 -33.63
CA ASP A 298 -40.95 -14.90 -34.43
C ASP A 298 -41.77 -13.70 -33.96
N GLY A 299 -42.34 -12.95 -34.90
CA GLY A 299 -43.24 -11.85 -34.59
C GLY A 299 -44.66 -12.35 -34.34
N ASP A 300 -45.37 -11.68 -33.45
CA ASP A 300 -46.82 -11.83 -33.32
C ASP A 300 -47.52 -10.51 -33.66
N MET A 301 -48.61 -10.62 -34.40
CA MET A 301 -49.52 -9.53 -34.74
C MET A 301 -50.60 -9.38 -33.67
N ASN A 302 -50.68 -8.21 -33.03
CA ASN A 302 -51.93 -7.51 -32.66
C ASN A 302 -51.62 -6.16 -31.99
#